data_AF-A0A3M1M047-F1
#
_entry.id   AF-A0A3M1M047-F1
#
_cell.length_a   1.000
_cell.length_b   1.000
_cell.length_c   1.000
_cell.angle_alpha   90.00
_cell.angle_beta   90.00
_cell.angle_gamma   90.00
#
_symmetry.space_group_name_H-M   'P 1'
#
loop_
_entity.id
_entity.type
_entity.pdbx_description
1 polymer ?
#
loop_
_entity_poly.entity_id
_entity_poly.type
_entity_poly.pdbx_seq_one_letter_code
_entity_poly.pdbx_strand_id
1 'polypeptide(L)'
;MKPTAAPSPDTDKLHEECGVFGIVGVDDAASFTALGLHALQHRGQEAGGICSWSEESGFNLVRRLGYVRDNFTSPQVIASLPGRLAIGHVRYSTTGAKGQTAIRDVQPLFAEFAMGGCAIAHNGNLTNADA
;
A
#
# COMPACT_ATOMS: atom_id res chain seq x y z
N MET A 1 -41.34 -8.16 5.46
CA MET A 1 -40.17 -7.72 6.25
C MET A 1 -39.51 -8.98 6.80
N LYS A 2 -38.38 -9.42 6.23
CA LYS A 2 -37.65 -10.58 6.76
C LYS A 2 -36.82 -10.14 7.98
N PRO A 3 -36.69 -10.95 9.04
CA PRO A 3 -35.85 -10.61 10.17
C PRO A 3 -34.38 -10.57 9.70
N THR A 4 -33.68 -9.49 10.03
CA THR A 4 -32.22 -9.43 9.90
C THR A 4 -31.61 -10.49 10.81
N ALA A 5 -30.82 -11.40 10.24
CA ALA A 5 -30.09 -12.40 11.01
C ALA A 5 -29.19 -11.70 12.04
N ALA A 6 -29.16 -12.25 13.26
CA ALA A 6 -28.23 -11.79 14.29
C ALA A 6 -26.78 -11.91 13.77
N PRO A 7 -25.88 -10.96 14.10
CA PRO A 7 -24.50 -11.02 13.67
C PRO A 7 -23.85 -12.33 14.15
N SER A 8 -23.09 -12.98 13.27
CA SER A 8 -22.38 -14.21 13.61
C SER A 8 -21.27 -13.92 14.64
N PRO A 9 -20.96 -14.87 15.53
CA PRO A 9 -19.94 -14.69 16.58
C PRO A 9 -18.51 -14.48 16.05
N ASP A 10 -18.28 -14.60 14.73
CA ASP A 10 -16.99 -14.32 14.09
C ASP A 10 -16.76 -12.82 13.78
N THR A 11 -17.76 -11.95 14.00
CA THR A 11 -17.64 -10.50 13.77
C THR A 11 -16.76 -9.78 14.82
N ASP A 12 -16.39 -10.48 15.90
CA ASP A 12 -15.63 -9.96 17.05
C ASP A 12 -14.16 -10.45 17.05
N LYS A 13 -13.58 -10.58 15.85
CA LYS A 13 -12.15 -10.90 15.66
C LYS A 13 -11.43 -9.71 15.04
N LEU A 14 -10.15 -9.55 15.35
CA LEU A 14 -9.28 -8.60 14.65
C LEU A 14 -9.14 -9.07 13.19
N HIS A 15 -9.81 -8.40 12.27
CA HIS A 15 -9.50 -8.51 10.85
C HIS A 15 -8.22 -7.69 10.61
N GLU A 16 -7.12 -8.35 10.24
CA GLU A 16 -5.90 -7.66 9.83
C GLU A 16 -6.14 -7.00 8.48
N GLU A 17 -6.63 -5.77 8.54
CA GLU A 17 -6.75 -4.88 7.40
C GLU A 17 -5.36 -4.39 6.97
N CYS A 18 -5.22 -3.91 5.73
CA CYS A 18 -3.97 -3.41 5.18
C CYS A 18 -3.28 -2.32 6.04
N GLY A 19 -2.01 -2.01 5.77
CA GLY A 19 -1.28 -0.92 6.42
C GLY A 19 -0.96 0.19 5.43
N VAL A 20 -1.11 1.45 5.85
CA VAL A 20 -0.72 2.64 5.06
C VAL A 20 0.23 3.49 5.89
N PHE A 21 1.25 4.05 5.24
CA PHE A 21 2.20 4.95 5.87
C PHE A 21 2.60 6.06 4.90
N GLY A 22 2.89 7.26 5.40
CA GLY A 22 3.31 8.38 4.54
C GLY A 22 4.14 9.41 5.30
N ILE A 23 5.07 10.05 4.57
CA ILE A 23 6.01 11.05 5.09
C ILE A 23 6.11 12.20 4.11
N VAL A 24 6.24 13.41 4.66
CA VAL A 24 6.48 14.65 3.93
C VAL A 24 7.58 15.47 4.59
N GLY A 25 8.40 16.14 3.79
CA GLY A 25 9.37 17.14 4.23
C GLY A 25 10.68 16.58 4.79
N VAL A 26 10.95 15.29 4.63
CA VAL A 26 12.18 14.63 5.12
C VAL A 26 12.98 14.13 3.94
N ASP A 27 14.29 14.33 3.96
CA ASP A 27 15.18 13.74 2.96
C ASP A 27 15.14 12.21 3.09
N ASP A 28 15.22 11.51 1.95
CA ASP A 28 15.09 10.04 1.90
C ASP A 28 13.76 9.53 2.49
N ALA A 29 12.65 10.18 2.12
CA ALA A 29 11.31 9.84 2.60
C ALA A 29 10.93 8.38 2.35
N ALA A 30 11.46 7.76 1.30
CA ALA A 30 11.23 6.36 0.98
C ALA A 30 11.81 5.39 2.02
N SER A 31 13.01 5.65 2.55
CA SER A 31 13.60 4.82 3.62
C SER A 31 12.77 4.85 4.89
N PHE A 32 12.36 6.03 5.34
CA PHE A 32 11.50 6.14 6.52
C PHE A 32 10.11 5.52 6.27
N THR A 33 9.59 5.62 5.04
CA THR A 33 8.36 4.94 4.66
C THR A 33 8.52 3.42 4.75
N ALA A 34 9.64 2.87 4.26
CA ALA A 34 9.93 1.44 4.39
C ALA A 34 10.03 0.99 5.86
N LEU A 35 10.65 1.78 6.74
CA LEU A 35 10.70 1.51 8.18
C LEU A 35 9.30 1.55 8.81
N GLY A 36 8.47 2.53 8.47
CA GLY A 36 7.08 2.62 8.93
C GLY A 36 6.25 1.41 8.47
N LEU A 37 6.38 1.02 7.20
CA LEU A 37 5.73 -0.18 6.67
C LEU A 37 6.24 -1.46 7.32
N HIS A 38 7.52 -1.53 7.69
CA HIS A 38 8.04 -2.67 8.44
C HIS A 38 7.41 -2.77 9.84
N ALA A 39 7.21 -1.65 10.54
CA ALA A 39 6.47 -1.65 11.80
C ALA A 39 5.00 -2.07 11.61
N LEU A 40 4.41 -1.74 10.46
CA LEU A 40 3.06 -2.14 10.06
C LEU A 40 2.99 -3.52 9.38
N GLN A 41 4.07 -4.29 9.33
CA GLN A 41 4.12 -5.57 8.59
C GLN A 41 3.07 -6.59 9.06
N HIS A 42 2.67 -6.51 10.32
CA HIS A 42 1.60 -7.32 10.90
C HIS A 42 0.22 -7.02 10.28
N ARG A 43 0.06 -5.93 9.52
CA ARG A 43 -1.16 -5.56 8.79
C ARG A 43 -1.20 -6.08 7.34
N GLY A 44 -0.21 -6.85 6.91
CA GLY A 44 -0.19 -7.38 5.55
C GLY A 44 1.16 -7.96 5.18
N GLN A 45 1.18 -9.22 4.75
CA GLN A 45 2.43 -9.99 4.51
C GLN A 45 2.63 -10.38 3.04
N GLU A 46 1.65 -10.10 2.18
CA GLU A 46 1.62 -10.62 0.81
C GLU A 46 2.28 -9.73 -0.21
N ALA A 47 2.23 -8.42 0.01
CA ALA A 47 2.83 -7.46 -0.88
C ALA A 47 3.03 -6.12 -0.19
N GLY A 48 3.97 -5.33 -0.73
CA GLY A 48 4.19 -3.96 -0.33
C GLY A 48 4.55 -3.08 -1.52
N GLY A 49 4.22 -1.80 -1.41
CA GLY A 49 4.59 -0.79 -2.39
C GLY A 49 4.97 0.53 -1.72
N ILE A 50 5.85 1.27 -2.39
CA ILE A 50 6.21 2.64 -2.03
C ILE A 50 6.15 3.49 -3.30
N CYS A 51 5.50 4.64 -3.19
CA CYS A 51 5.53 5.70 -4.18
C CYS A 51 6.22 6.92 -3.56
N SER A 52 7.23 7.47 -4.24
CA SER A 52 7.86 8.73 -3.85
C SER A 52 7.70 9.78 -4.95
N TRP A 53 7.88 11.05 -4.59
CA TRP A 53 7.87 12.15 -5.55
C TRP A 53 9.10 13.04 -5.39
N SER A 54 9.74 13.37 -6.52
CA SER A 54 10.84 14.34 -6.60
C SER A 54 10.59 15.36 -7.71
N GLU A 55 11.23 16.54 -7.61
CA GLU A 55 11.13 17.59 -8.63
C GLU A 55 11.75 17.15 -9.98
N GLU A 56 12.80 16.32 -9.94
CA GLU A 56 13.55 15.91 -11.14
C GLU A 56 12.87 14.76 -11.89
N SER A 57 12.41 13.72 -11.17
CA SER A 57 11.87 12.50 -11.78
C SER A 57 10.35 12.35 -11.63
N GLY A 58 9.67 13.29 -10.96
CA GLY A 58 8.24 13.19 -10.69
C GLY A 58 7.92 12.00 -9.78
N PHE A 59 6.86 11.26 -10.11
CA PHE A 59 6.43 10.08 -9.35
C PHE A 59 7.29 8.85 -9.65
N ASN A 60 7.77 8.19 -8.61
CA ASN A 60 8.55 6.97 -8.69
C ASN A 60 7.85 5.89 -7.88
N LEU A 61 7.78 4.66 -8.39
CA LEU A 61 6.90 3.64 -7.83
C LEU A 61 7.53 2.26 -7.91
N VAL A 62 7.67 1.64 -6.74
CA VAL A 62 8.14 0.27 -6.60
C VAL A 62 7.07 -0.54 -5.89
N ARG A 63 6.67 -1.65 -6.50
CA ARG A 63 5.74 -2.65 -5.95
C ARG A 63 6.40 -4.01 -5.94
N ARG A 64 6.23 -4.77 -4.87
CA ARG A 64 6.80 -6.10 -4.70
C ARG A 64 5.84 -7.02 -3.94
N LEU A 65 5.92 -8.31 -4.24
CA LEU A 65 5.26 -9.35 -3.46
C LEU A 65 6.16 -9.77 -2.29
N GLY A 66 5.54 -10.18 -1.18
CA GLY A 66 6.21 -10.60 0.04
C GLY A 66 6.48 -9.45 1.02
N TYR A 67 7.34 -9.73 2.01
CA TYR A 67 7.62 -8.85 3.13
C TYR A 67 8.37 -7.57 2.72
N VAL A 68 8.14 -6.49 3.47
CA VAL A 68 8.84 -5.21 3.29
C VAL A 68 10.34 -5.38 3.48
N ARG A 69 10.75 -6.15 4.49
CA ARG A 69 12.16 -6.40 4.80
C ARG A 69 12.93 -7.04 3.64
N ASP A 70 12.27 -7.89 2.86
CA ASP A 70 12.92 -8.61 1.76
C ASP A 70 13.02 -7.74 0.49
N ASN A 71 12.18 -6.71 0.40
CA ASN A 71 11.96 -5.96 -0.82
C ASN A 71 12.47 -4.52 -0.80
N PHE A 72 12.52 -3.88 0.37
CA PHE A 72 12.83 -2.45 0.53
C PHE A 72 14.04 -2.20 1.45
N THR A 73 14.94 -3.18 1.57
CA THR A 73 16.22 -3.04 2.31
C THR A 73 17.42 -2.81 1.40
N SER A 74 17.27 -3.02 0.09
CA SER A 74 18.33 -2.78 -0.90
C SER A 74 18.52 -1.28 -1.14
N PRO A 75 19.76 -0.75 -1.02
CA PRO A 75 20.05 0.65 -1.36
C PRO A 75 19.67 1.02 -2.80
N GLN A 76 19.77 0.08 -3.74
CA GLN A 76 19.41 0.30 -5.14
C GLN A 76 17.90 0.51 -5.31
N VAL A 77 17.08 -0.21 -4.54
CA VAL A 77 15.62 -0.01 -4.55
C VAL A 77 15.27 1.36 -3.97
N ILE A 78 15.85 1.73 -2.83
CA ILE A 78 15.61 3.05 -2.21
C ILE A 78 16.08 4.19 -3.12
N ALA A 79 17.23 4.04 -3.79
CA ALA A 79 17.73 5.03 -4.73
C ALA A 79 16.79 5.26 -5.94
N SER A 80 15.96 4.27 -6.29
CA SER A 80 14.92 4.43 -7.32
C SER A 80 13.65 5.16 -6.83
N LEU A 81 13.60 5.52 -5.55
CA LEU A 81 12.50 6.24 -4.90
C LEU A 81 12.98 7.57 -4.30
N PRO A 82 13.49 8.50 -5.12
CA PRO A 82 14.00 9.78 -4.64
C PRO A 82 12.88 10.69 -4.13
N GLY A 83 13.28 11.69 -3.33
CA GLY A 83 12.44 12.83 -2.95
C GLY A 83 12.09 12.92 -1.48
N ARG A 84 11.36 13.99 -1.15
CA ARG A 84 10.99 14.36 0.24
C ARG A 84 9.54 14.03 0.60
N LEU A 85 8.83 13.36 -0.31
CA LEU A 85 7.45 12.92 -0.16
C LEU A 85 7.40 11.45 -0.56
N ALA A 86 6.84 10.63 0.32
CA ALA A 86 6.58 9.23 0.00
C ALA A 86 5.34 8.71 0.73
N ILE A 87 4.64 7.79 0.08
CA ILE A 87 3.56 6.99 0.65
C ILE A 87 3.84 5.52 0.40
N GLY A 88 3.33 4.66 1.27
CA GLY A 88 3.53 3.24 1.18
C GLY A 88 2.33 2.46 1.70
N HIS A 89 2.25 1.20 1.27
CA HIS A 89 1.19 0.29 1.66
C HIS A 89 1.70 -1.13 1.83
N VAL A 90 1.17 -1.86 2.82
CA VAL A 90 1.30 -3.32 2.97
C VAL A 90 -0.05 -3.99 2.86
N ARG A 91 -0.13 -5.04 2.06
CA ARG A 91 -1.36 -5.74 1.71
C ARG A 91 -1.51 -7.04 2.49
N TYR A 92 -2.70 -7.24 3.06
CA TYR A 92 -3.21 -8.54 3.50
C TYR A 92 -4.17 -9.10 2.43
N SER A 93 -4.25 -10.42 2.19
CA SER A 93 -5.24 -10.95 1.24
C SER A 93 -6.62 -10.72 1.80
N THR A 94 -7.32 -9.78 1.21
CA THR A 94 -8.75 -9.87 1.11
C THR A 94 -9.05 -10.91 0.02
N THR A 95 -10.00 -11.80 0.31
CA THR A 95 -10.57 -12.77 -0.64
C THR A 95 -10.72 -12.15 -2.04
N GLY A 96 -10.07 -12.72 -3.07
CA GLY A 96 -10.34 -12.30 -4.45
C GLY A 96 -9.32 -12.63 -5.54
N ALA A 97 -8.00 -12.62 -5.28
CA ALA A 97 -7.04 -12.78 -6.39
C ALA A 97 -5.72 -13.43 -5.97
N LYS A 98 -5.55 -14.71 -6.31
CA LYS A 98 -4.24 -15.40 -6.32
C LYS A 98 -3.80 -15.59 -7.76
N GLY A 99 -2.84 -14.80 -8.25
CA GLY A 99 -2.32 -14.88 -9.61
C GLY A 99 -1.35 -13.75 -9.99
N GLN A 100 -0.78 -13.75 -11.20
CA GLN A 100 0.14 -12.71 -11.68
C GLN A 100 -0.50 -11.30 -11.72
N THR A 101 -1.83 -11.21 -11.79
CA THR A 101 -2.60 -9.96 -11.69
C THR A 101 -2.47 -9.31 -10.31
N ALA A 102 -2.11 -10.07 -9.27
CA ALA A 102 -2.04 -9.58 -7.89
C ALA A 102 -1.02 -8.45 -7.69
N ILE A 103 -0.01 -8.31 -8.57
CA ILE A 103 0.96 -7.20 -8.48
C ILE A 103 0.36 -5.86 -8.93
N ARG A 104 -0.62 -5.88 -9.84
CA ARG A 104 -1.33 -4.66 -10.28
C ARG A 104 -2.22 -4.11 -9.18
N ASP A 105 -2.68 -4.98 -8.29
CA ASP A 105 -3.48 -4.62 -7.12
C ASP A 105 -2.63 -4.16 -5.93
N VAL A 106 -1.29 -4.22 -6.04
CA VAL A 106 -0.39 -3.74 -4.98
C VAL A 106 -0.41 -2.23 -4.98
N GLN A 107 -0.85 -1.67 -3.86
CA GLN A 107 -0.86 -0.23 -3.63
C GLN A 107 0.53 0.26 -3.20
N PRO A 108 0.86 1.56 -3.35
CA PRO A 108 0.01 2.66 -3.82
C PRO A 108 -0.45 2.51 -5.27
N LEU A 109 -1.69 2.91 -5.58
CA LEU A 109 -2.18 3.11 -6.94
C LEU A 109 -1.67 4.45 -7.46
N PHE A 110 -1.40 4.55 -8.76
CA PHE A 110 -0.95 5.77 -9.40
C PHE A 110 -1.72 5.97 -10.70
N ALA A 111 -2.12 7.21 -10.96
CA ALA A 111 -2.75 7.62 -12.20
C ALA A 111 -2.31 9.04 -12.60
N GLU A 112 -2.26 9.27 -13.90
CA GLU A 112 -2.04 10.59 -14.50
C GLU A 112 -3.39 11.26 -14.76
N PHE A 113 -3.52 12.51 -14.33
CA PHE A 113 -4.71 13.33 -14.55
C PHE A 113 -4.35 14.58 -15.36
N ALA A 114 -5.36 15.30 -15.86
CA ALA A 114 -5.15 16.56 -16.59
C ALA A 114 -4.39 17.63 -15.77
N MET A 115 -4.40 17.52 -14.44
CA MET A 115 -3.70 18.41 -13.51
C MET A 115 -2.37 17.85 -12.98
N GLY A 116 -1.91 16.71 -13.51
CA GLY A 116 -0.71 15.98 -13.08
C GLY A 116 -1.01 14.63 -12.44
N GLY A 117 0.05 13.95 -11.99
CA GLY A 117 -0.04 12.64 -11.37
C GLY A 117 -0.60 12.66 -9.94
N CYS A 118 -1.28 11.59 -9.54
CA CYS A 118 -1.68 11.34 -8.16
C CYS A 118 -1.46 9.88 -7.79
N ALA A 119 -0.91 9.66 -6.59
CA ALA A 119 -0.74 8.34 -6.00
C ALA A 119 -1.58 8.22 -4.72
N ILE A 120 -2.27 7.09 -4.55
CA ILE A 120 -3.18 6.82 -3.43
C ILE A 120 -2.87 5.45 -2.84
N ALA A 121 -2.76 5.41 -1.51
CA ALA A 121 -2.79 4.18 -0.72
C ALA A 121 -4.00 4.24 0.21
N HIS A 122 -4.78 3.16 0.27
CA HIS A 122 -6.02 3.08 1.02
C HIS A 122 -6.03 1.83 1.89
N ASN A 123 -6.69 1.93 3.04
CA ASN A 123 -7.04 0.78 3.85
C ASN A 123 -8.56 0.80 4.13
N GLY A 124 -9.29 -0.20 3.64
CA GLY A 124 -10.76 -0.27 3.70
C GLY A 124 -11.40 -0.88 2.45
N ASN A 125 -12.72 -0.71 2.30
CA ASN A 125 -13.48 -1.25 1.18
C ASN A 125 -14.52 -0.24 0.66
N LEU A 126 -14.68 -0.15 -0.66
CA LEU A 126 -15.71 0.66 -1.30
C LEU A 126 -16.99 -0.18 -1.43
N THR A 127 -18.03 0.14 -0.66
CA THR A 127 -19.28 -0.66 -0.60
C THR A 127 -20.16 -0.56 -1.84
N ASN A 128 -19.88 0.43 -2.69
CA ASN A 128 -20.59 0.71 -3.94
C ASN A 128 -19.69 0.53 -5.18
N ALA A 129 -18.57 -0.20 -5.05
CA ALA A 129 -17.81 -0.62 -6.22
C ALA A 129 -18.54 -1.77 -6.92
N ASP A 130 -18.74 -1.65 -8.23
CA ASP A 130 -19.22 -2.77 -9.05
C ASP A 130 -18.14 -3.87 -9.09
N ALA A 131 -18.56 -5.11 -8.91
CA ALA A 131 -17.69 -6.29 -8.84
C ALA A 131 -17.33 -6.85 -10.23
#